data_AF-X1EW79-F1
#
_entry.id   AF-X1EW79-F1
#
_cell.length_a   1.000
_cell.length_b   1.000
_cell.length_c   1.000
_cell.angle_alpha   90.00
_cell.angle_beta   90.00
_cell.angle_gamma   90.00
#
_symmetry.space_group_name_H-M   'P 1'
#
loop_
_entity.id
_entity.type
_entity.pdbx_description
1 polymer ?
#
loop_
_entity_poly.entity_id
_entity_poly.type
_entity_poly.pdbx_seq_one_letter_code
_entity_poly.pdbx_strand_id
1 'polypeptide(L)' 'MAFGLTAVKTPDAYAYYTAGQIFGILESLKGAAQYEVLINRPGIAVKGMDAQSMAHLYYIGLILLCNVKYFVVEKR' A
#
# COMPACT_ATOMS: atom_id res chain seq x y z
N MET A 1 1.87 -19.38 -14.58
CA MET A 1 0.88 -19.19 -13.51
C MET A 1 1.04 -17.79 -12.91
N ALA A 2 -0.06 -17.09 -12.60
CA ALA A 2 -0.05 -15.81 -11.88
C ALA A 2 -0.86 -15.94 -10.59
N PHE A 3 -0.46 -15.20 -9.56
CA PHE A 3 -1.09 -15.28 -8.23
C PHE A 3 -1.94 -14.03 -7.96
N GLY A 4 -3.21 -14.23 -7.63
CA GLY A 4 -4.09 -13.21 -7.06
C GLY A 4 -4.11 -13.36 -5.54
N LEU A 5 -3.59 -12.37 -4.82
CA LEU A 5 -3.30 -12.49 -3.38
C LEU A 5 -3.90 -11.33 -2.59
N THR A 6 -4.19 -11.60 -1.32
CA THR A 6 -4.44 -10.53 -0.35
C THR A 6 -3.16 -9.71 -0.15
N ALA A 7 -3.29 -8.41 0.16
CA ALA A 7 -2.16 -7.49 0.29
C ALA A 7 -1.07 -7.99 1.25
N VAL A 8 -1.46 -8.74 2.30
CA VAL A 8 -0.54 -9.31 3.29
C VAL A 8 0.29 -10.49 2.76
N LYS A 9 -0.16 -11.17 1.69
CA LYS A 9 0.55 -12.30 1.07
C LYS A 9 1.33 -11.93 -0.18
N THR A 10 1.15 -10.72 -0.69
CA THR A 10 1.93 -10.18 -1.81
C THR A 10 3.44 -10.20 -1.55
N PRO A 11 3.97 -9.83 -0.36
CA PRO A 11 5.40 -9.92 -0.05
C PRO A 11 5.96 -11.34 -0.19
N ASP A 12 5.24 -12.34 0.31
CA ASP A 12 5.64 -13.75 0.22
C ASP A 12 5.74 -14.22 -1.23
N ALA A 13 4.87 -13.72 -2.11
CA ALA A 13 4.85 -14.09 -3.52
C ALA A 13 5.99 -13.51 -4.36
N TYR A 14 6.62 -12.42 -3.91
CA TYR A 14 7.78 -11.86 -4.61
C TYR A 14 8.96 -12.83 -4.67
N ALA A 15 9.10 -13.73 -3.68
CA ALA A 15 10.13 -14.77 -3.71
C ALA A 15 9.94 -15.71 -4.92
N TYR A 16 8.70 -16.15 -5.14
CA TYR A 16 8.34 -17.03 -6.27
C TYR A 16 8.44 -16.31 -7.62
N TYR A 17 8.10 -15.02 -7.66
CA TYR A 17 8.23 -14.20 -8.86
C TYR A 17 9.69 -14.01 -9.25
N THR A 18 10.55 -13.68 -8.27
CA THR A 18 11.99 -13.47 -8.50
C THR A 18 12.70 -14.78 -8.87
N ALA A 19 12.24 -15.91 -8.34
CA ALA A 19 12.71 -17.26 -8.71
C ALA A 19 12.22 -17.72 -10.11
N GLY A 20 11.41 -16.93 -10.82
CA GLY A 20 10.86 -17.28 -12.13
C GLY A 20 9.78 -18.37 -12.11
N GLN A 21 9.25 -18.71 -10.92
CA GLN A 21 8.24 -19.77 -10.77
C GLN A 21 6.83 -19.28 -11.13
N ILE A 22 6.59 -17.97 -11.03
CA ILE A 22 5.36 -17.31 -11.47
C ILE A 22 5.69 -16.12 -12.37
N PHE A 23 4.79 -15.79 -13.29
CA PHE A 23 5.02 -14.69 -14.25
C PHE A 23 4.42 -13.35 -13.79
N GLY A 24 3.60 -13.34 -12.73
CA GLY A 24 2.92 -12.13 -12.30
C GLY A 24 2.21 -12.26 -10.96
N ILE A 25 2.05 -11.12 -10.31
CA ILE A 25 1.37 -10.96 -9.02
C ILE A 25 0.28 -9.90 -9.21
N LEU A 26 -0.96 -10.26 -8.90
CA LEU A 26 -2.08 -9.33 -8.79
C LEU A 26 -2.37 -9.10 -7.32
N GLU A 27 -1.93 -7.95 -6.82
CA GLU A 27 -2.20 -7.49 -5.47
C GLU A 27 -3.67 -7.06 -5.33
N SER A 28 -4.30 -7.34 -4.19
CA SER A 28 -5.74 -7.11 -3.96
C SER A 28 -6.24 -5.69 -4.32
N LEU A 29 -6.06 -4.69 -3.45
CA LEU A 29 -6.60 -3.35 -3.69
C LEU A 29 -5.81 -2.59 -4.76
N LYS A 30 -4.48 -2.66 -4.70
CA LYS A 30 -3.59 -1.98 -5.65
C LYS A 30 -3.72 -2.53 -7.06
N GLY A 31 -3.78 -3.86 -7.23
CA GLY A 31 -3.96 -4.48 -8.54
C GLY A 31 -5.34 -4.20 -9.12
N ALA A 32 -6.39 -4.18 -8.29
CA ALA A 32 -7.72 -3.74 -8.72
C ALA A 32 -7.72 -2.26 -9.16
N ALA A 33 -7.04 -1.37 -8.42
CA ALA A 33 -6.93 0.04 -8.76
C ALA A 33 -6.14 0.26 -10.07
N GLN A 34 -5.02 -0.45 -10.24
CA GLN A 34 -4.25 -0.43 -11.47
C GLN A 34 -5.06 -0.92 -12.66
N TYR A 35 -5.90 -1.94 -12.47
CA TYR A 35 -6.81 -2.42 -13.51
C TYR A 35 -7.88 -1.37 -13.86
N GLU A 36 -8.54 -0.77 -12.86
CA GLU A 36 -9.51 0.32 -13.07
C GLU A 36 -8.91 1.50 -13.86
N VAL A 37 -7.68 1.89 -13.55
CA VAL A 37 -6.93 2.91 -14.30
C VAL A 37 -6.62 2.44 -15.72
N LEU A 38 -6.16 1.20 -15.89
CA LEU A 38 -5.80 0.63 -17.19
C LEU A 38 -6.99 0.61 -18.16
N ILE A 39 -8.20 0.35 -17.66
CA ILE A 39 -9.44 0.36 -18.47
C ILE A 39 -10.10 1.74 -18.54
N ASN A 40 -9.45 2.80 -18.03
CA ASN A 40 -9.96 4.17 -17.97
C ASN A 40 -11.33 4.29 -17.27
N ARG A 41 -11.58 3.46 -16.25
CA ARG A 41 -12.80 3.49 -15.45
C ARG A 41 -12.43 3.47 -13.96
N PRO A 42 -11.95 4.61 -13.42
CA PRO A 42 -11.64 4.72 -12.00
C PRO A 42 -12.91 4.48 -11.18
N GLY A 43 -12.81 3.58 -10.21
CA GLY A 43 -13.94 3.09 -9.42
C GLY A 43 -13.61 3.08 -7.93
N ILE A 44 -14.04 2.01 -7.27
CA ILE A 44 -13.91 1.86 -5.81
C ILE A 44 -12.47 1.57 -5.40
N ALA A 45 -11.70 0.88 -6.25
CA ALA A 45 -10.33 0.51 -5.90
C ALA A 45 -9.40 1.72 -5.95
N VAL A 46 -9.51 2.56 -6.99
CA VAL A 46 -8.75 3.82 -7.08
C VAL A 46 -9.07 4.75 -5.91
N LYS A 47 -10.35 4.92 -5.56
CA LYS A 47 -10.74 5.72 -4.38
C LYS A 47 -10.20 5.13 -3.07
N GLY A 48 -10.17 3.80 -2.96
CA GLY A 48 -9.58 3.11 -1.82
C GLY A 48 -8.09 3.39 -1.67
N MET A 49 -7.35 3.48 -2.78
CA MET A 49 -5.94 3.87 -2.79
C MET A 49 -5.74 5.29 -2.26
N ASP A 50 -6.56 6.25 -2.70
CA ASP A 50 -6.49 7.65 -2.20
C ASP A 50 -6.71 7.73 -0.69
N ALA A 51 -7.70 6.99 -0.18
CA ALA A 51 -7.98 6.93 1.26
C ALA A 51 -6.80 6.33 2.04
N GLN A 52 -6.16 5.27 1.53
CA GLN A 52 -4.97 4.70 2.15
C GLN A 52 -3.79 5.68 2.18
N SER A 53 -3.57 6.43 1.09
CA SER A 53 -2.52 7.44 1.01
C SER A 53 -2.75 8.58 2.02
N MET A 54 -3.98 9.08 2.14
CA MET A 54 -4.32 10.10 3.13
C MET A 54 -4.15 9.59 4.57
N ALA A 55 -4.54 8.34 4.84
CA ALA A 55 -4.33 7.73 6.15
C ALA A 55 -2.84 7.64 6.51
N HIS A 56 -1.98 7.27 5.56
CA HIS A 56 -0.53 7.25 5.78
C HIS A 56 0.03 8.63 6.10
N LEU A 57 -0.39 9.67 5.38
CA LEU A 57 0.02 11.05 5.67
C LEU A 57 -0.43 11.50 7.06
N TYR A 58 -1.65 11.14 7.47
CA TYR A 58 -2.16 11.42 8.80
C TYR A 58 -1.29 10.77 9.89
N TYR A 59 -0.93 9.50 9.75
CA TYR A 59 -0.04 8.83 10.69
C TYR A 59 1.35 9.49 10.77
N ILE A 60 1.93 9.88 9.63
CA ILE A 60 3.19 10.62 9.60
C ILE A 60 3.07 11.93 10.37
N GLY A 61 1.98 12.68 10.18
CA GLY A 61 1.71 13.92 10.92
C GLY A 61 1.63 13.70 12.44
N LEU A 62 0.93 12.64 12.88
CA LEU A 62 0.86 12.28 14.30
C LEU A 62 2.22 11.90 14.87
N ILE A 63 3.02 11.13 14.14
CA ILE A 63 4.38 10.75 14.54
C ILE A 63 5.24 12.00 14.70
N LEU A 64 5.19 12.94 13.76
CA LEU A 64 5.93 14.20 13.84
C LEU A 64 5.51 15.02 15.07
N LEU A 65 4.20 15.15 15.33
CA LEU A 65 3.68 15.84 16.50
C LEU A 65 4.19 15.20 17.80
N CYS A 66 4.12 13.87 17.91
CA CYS A 66 4.64 13.13 19.07
C CYS A 66 6.14 13.37 19.28
N ASN A 67 6.94 13.34 18.20
CA ASN A 67 8.36 13.62 18.28
C ASN A 67 8.62 15.07 18.75
N VAL A 68 7.92 16.06 18.18
CA VAL A 68 8.06 17.46 18.59
C VAL A 68 7.74 17.63 20.07
N LYS A 69 6.63 17.05 20.56
CA LYS A 69 6.27 17.06 21.98
C LYS A 69 7.39 16.47 22.84
N TYR A 70 7.92 15.30 22.47
CA TYR A 70 9.00 14.64 23.21
C TYR A 70 10.25 15.53 23.32
N PHE A 71 10.67 16.16 22.23
CA PHE A 71 11.84 17.03 22.24
C PHE A 71 11.64 18.36 22.99
N VAL A 72 10.43 18.93 22.96
CA VAL A 72 10.12 20.22 23.59
C VAL A 72 9.81 20.09 25.08
N VAL A 73 9.12 19.02 25.49
CA VAL A 73 8.62 18.83 26.86
C VAL A 73 9.55 17.96 27.71
N GLU A 74 10.09 16.88 27.14
CA GLU A 74 10.82 15.85 27.91
C GLU A 74 12.34 16.02 27.88
N LYS A 75 12.87 16.81 26.94
CA LYS A 75 14.32 17.12 26.83
C LYS A 75 14.70 18.50 27.38
N ARG A 76 13.84 19.11 28.20
CA ARG A 76 14.15 20.28 29.01
C ARG A 76 14.40 19.89 30.46
#